data_AF-A0A938B2G0-F1
#
_entry.id   AF-A0A938B2G0-F1
#
_cell.length_a   1.000
_cell.length_b   1.000
_cell.length_c   1.000
_cell.angle_alpha   90.00
_cell.angle_beta   90.00
_cell.angle_gamma   90.00
#
_symmetry.space_group_name_H-M   'P 1'
#
loop_
_entity.id
_entity.type
_entity.pdbx_description
1 polymer ?
#
loop_
_entity_poly.entity_id
_entity_poly.type
_entity_poly.pdbx_seq_one_letter_code
_entity_poly.pdbx_strand_id
1 'polypeptide(L)'
;MLPQKAPACNYSSRRKLYHAKKGWLMLWWMPESVSTYGGDMDALFSLIFTIVSVAFVLTYGAIIYALCRYRRSRQPRARYLPATRLRQYGWILGLALIVLVFDIAIDHHGASIWAQMKTTMPPANVQVRVAAKQFKWEVVYPGPDGVFETGDDAQTDGELHVPVDQVVHVTLTSKDVIHSFFVPAFRLKQDAMPGRSIPLWFQATKAGEYPWPCAELCGFGHTGMQGKVVVHTAADYAAWQQKR
;
A
#
# COMPACT_ATOMS: atom_id res chain seq x y z
N MET A 1 -2.68 36.03 25.46
CA MET A 1 -2.71 34.63 25.00
C MET A 1 -1.52 34.42 24.07
N LEU A 2 -0.52 33.66 24.51
CA LEU A 2 0.68 33.34 23.73
C LEU A 2 0.39 32.11 22.85
N PRO A 3 0.81 32.08 21.58
CA PRO A 3 0.61 30.92 20.71
C PRO A 3 1.59 29.80 21.12
N GLN A 4 1.05 28.63 21.45
CA GLN A 4 1.85 27.42 21.67
C GLN A 4 2.45 26.96 20.34
N LYS A 5 3.79 26.95 20.25
CA LYS A 5 4.55 26.29 19.18
C LYS A 5 4.26 24.78 19.23
N ALA A 6 3.76 24.22 18.13
CA ALA A 6 3.71 22.78 17.94
C ALA A 6 5.14 22.19 17.94
N PRO A 7 5.38 21.02 18.55
CA PRO A 7 6.70 20.41 18.54
C PRO A 7 7.05 19.92 17.13
N ALA A 8 8.22 20.34 16.63
CA ALA A 8 8.79 19.87 15.39
C ALA A 8 9.03 18.35 15.47
N CYS A 9 8.26 17.57 14.69
CA CYS A 9 8.49 16.14 14.53
C CYS A 9 9.80 15.95 13.76
N ASN A 10 10.87 15.63 14.46
CA ASN A 10 12.19 15.43 13.88
C ASN A 10 12.24 14.10 13.12
N TYR A 11 11.92 14.13 11.83
CA TYR A 11 11.91 12.97 10.93
C TYR A 11 13.31 12.36 10.73
N SER A 12 14.39 13.10 11.03
CA SER A 12 15.76 12.67 10.78
C SER A 12 16.26 11.57 11.73
N SER A 13 15.74 11.51 12.97
CA SER A 13 16.24 10.57 13.98
C SER A 13 15.69 9.14 13.82
N ARG A 14 14.53 8.97 13.17
CA ARG A 14 14.01 7.64 12.78
C ARG A 14 14.74 7.03 11.59
N ARG A 15 15.44 7.85 10.80
CA ARG A 15 16.14 7.42 9.58
C ARG A 15 17.21 6.34 9.84
N LYS A 16 17.77 6.28 11.06
CA LYS A 16 18.84 5.32 11.43
C LYS A 16 18.35 3.94 11.91
N LEU A 17 17.07 3.78 12.29
CA LEU A 17 16.57 2.48 12.74
C LEU A 17 16.12 1.54 11.61
N TYR A 18 15.87 2.08 10.42
CA TYR A 18 15.34 1.31 9.28
C TYR A 18 16.41 0.80 8.31
N HIS A 19 17.66 1.21 8.45
CA HIS A 19 18.77 0.73 7.60
C HIS A 19 19.38 -0.61 8.04
N ALA A 20 18.87 -1.24 9.10
CA ALA A 20 19.38 -2.51 9.60
C ALA A 20 18.25 -3.51 9.83
N LYS A 21 17.69 -4.04 8.74
CA LYS A 21 17.16 -5.41 8.63
C LYS A 21 16.82 -5.65 7.17
N LYS A 22 17.75 -6.26 6.42
CA LYS A 22 17.40 -7.07 5.26
C LYS A 22 16.19 -7.91 5.66
N GLY A 23 15.10 -7.77 4.92
CA GLY A 23 13.82 -8.36 5.24
C GLY A 23 13.94 -9.83 5.59
N TRP A 24 13.03 -10.29 6.46
CA TRP A 24 12.73 -11.70 6.56
C TRP A 24 12.67 -12.31 5.15
N LEU A 25 13.29 -13.49 4.96
CA LEU A 25 13.37 -14.23 3.69
C LEU A 25 12.01 -14.42 2.96
N MET A 26 10.89 -14.11 3.62
CA MET A 26 9.54 -14.37 3.15
C MET A 26 9.05 -13.46 2.02
N LEU A 27 9.51 -12.21 1.85
CA LEU A 27 8.93 -11.29 0.86
C LEU A 27 9.86 -10.98 -0.33
N TRP A 28 10.78 -11.88 -0.65
CA TRP A 28 11.77 -11.69 -1.72
C TRP A 28 11.18 -11.45 -3.13
N TRP A 29 9.91 -11.82 -3.36
CA TRP A 29 9.21 -11.62 -4.64
C TRP A 29 8.56 -10.23 -4.79
N MET A 30 8.48 -9.43 -3.72
CA MET A 30 7.88 -8.10 -3.80
C MET A 30 8.87 -7.09 -4.39
N PRO A 31 8.39 -6.10 -5.17
CA PRO A 31 9.27 -5.05 -5.67
C PRO A 31 9.84 -4.23 -4.52
N GLU A 32 11.04 -3.69 -4.74
CA GLU A 32 11.73 -2.83 -3.77
C GLU A 32 10.82 -1.71 -3.28
N SER A 33 10.87 -1.46 -1.98
CA SER A 33 10.08 -0.43 -1.31
C SER A 33 10.75 0.94 -1.43
N VAL A 34 10.05 1.91 -2.02
CA VAL A 34 10.60 3.23 -2.39
C VAL A 34 9.78 4.38 -1.80
N SER A 35 9.02 4.15 -0.73
CA SER A 35 8.27 5.19 -0.02
C SER A 35 8.61 5.21 1.47
N THR A 36 8.38 6.33 2.13
CA THR A 36 8.67 6.49 3.56
C THR A 36 7.90 5.53 4.47
N TYR A 37 6.70 5.11 4.08
CA TYR A 37 5.89 4.14 4.84
C TYR A 37 6.02 2.71 4.31
N GLY A 38 6.70 2.48 3.18
CA GLY A 38 6.71 1.19 2.53
C GLY A 38 7.42 0.08 3.32
N GLY A 39 8.42 0.43 4.15
CA GLY A 39 9.09 -0.53 5.03
C GLY A 39 8.18 -1.03 6.17
N ASP A 40 7.37 -0.14 6.76
CA ASP A 40 6.39 -0.52 7.78
C ASP A 40 5.29 -1.41 7.18
N MET A 41 4.84 -1.12 5.96
CA MET A 41 3.91 -1.97 5.22
C MET A 41 4.48 -3.37 4.96
N ASP A 42 5.72 -3.47 4.47
CA ASP A 42 6.37 -4.76 4.21
C ASP A 42 6.57 -5.58 5.51
N ALA A 43 6.80 -4.92 6.65
CA ALA A 43 6.83 -5.58 7.95
C ALA A 43 5.45 -6.15 8.36
N LEU A 44 4.38 -5.39 8.13
CA LEU A 44 3.01 -5.85 8.38
C LEU A 44 2.64 -7.03 7.47
N PHE A 45 2.97 -6.96 6.18
CA PHE A 45 2.81 -8.07 5.25
C PHE A 45 3.58 -9.30 5.72
N SER A 46 4.82 -9.14 6.18
CA SER A 46 5.65 -10.25 6.69
C SER A 46 5.00 -10.91 7.91
N LEU A 47 4.47 -10.13 8.85
CA LEU A 47 3.77 -10.64 10.03
C LEU A 47 2.54 -11.48 9.63
N ILE A 48 1.66 -10.93 8.80
CA ILE A 48 0.44 -11.61 8.34
C ILE A 48 0.80 -12.88 7.57
N PHE A 49 1.75 -12.79 6.64
CA PHE A 49 2.20 -13.92 5.83
C PHE A 49 2.75 -15.04 6.71
N THR A 50 3.49 -14.72 7.77
CA THR A 50 4.02 -15.70 8.73
C THR A 50 2.89 -16.40 9.48
N ILE A 51 1.94 -15.66 10.05
CA ILE A 51 0.81 -16.20 10.80
C ILE A 51 0.00 -17.15 9.91
N VAL A 52 -0.34 -16.71 8.70
CA VAL A 52 -1.10 -17.52 7.74
C VAL A 52 -0.32 -18.75 7.29
N SER A 53 0.98 -18.62 7.03
CA SER A 53 1.83 -19.76 6.61
C SER A 53 1.94 -20.82 7.70
N VAL A 54 2.10 -20.42 8.96
CA VAL A 54 2.09 -21.36 10.10
C VAL A 54 0.74 -22.06 10.22
N ALA A 55 -0.37 -21.32 10.17
CA ALA A 55 -1.71 -21.89 10.22
C ALA A 55 -1.97 -22.86 9.05
N PHE A 56 -1.51 -22.51 7.84
CA PHE A 56 -1.58 -23.36 6.66
C PHE A 56 -0.84 -24.68 6.87
N VAL A 57 0.43 -24.63 7.30
CA VAL A 57 1.25 -25.84 7.55
C VAL A 57 0.64 -26.71 8.65
N LEU A 58 0.14 -26.13 9.74
CA LEU A 58 -0.51 -26.89 10.81
C LEU A 58 -1.80 -27.56 10.32
N THR A 59 -2.63 -26.86 9.57
CA THR A 59 -3.90 -27.37 9.06
C THR A 59 -3.67 -28.47 8.04
N TYR A 60 -2.86 -28.23 7.01
CA TYR A 60 -2.55 -29.23 6.00
C TYR A 60 -1.74 -30.39 6.58
N GLY A 61 -0.84 -30.13 7.52
CA GLY A 61 -0.13 -31.17 8.27
C GLY A 61 -1.08 -32.08 9.04
N ALA A 62 -2.09 -31.53 9.72
CA ALA A 62 -3.12 -32.29 10.42
C ALA A 62 -3.99 -33.11 9.45
N ILE A 63 -4.36 -32.54 8.30
CA ILE A 63 -5.11 -33.25 7.24
C ILE A 63 -4.27 -34.41 6.69
N ILE A 64 -3.03 -34.15 6.28
CA ILE A 64 -2.12 -35.18 5.75
C ILE A 64 -1.88 -36.27 6.81
N TYR A 65 -1.62 -35.88 8.05
CA TYR A 65 -1.49 -36.82 9.16
C TYR A 65 -2.74 -37.69 9.31
N ALA A 66 -3.94 -37.08 9.29
CA ALA A 66 -5.19 -37.81 9.41
C ALA A 66 -5.38 -38.79 8.24
N LEU A 67 -5.10 -38.37 7.00
CA LEU A 67 -5.14 -39.23 5.82
C LEU A 67 -4.16 -40.40 5.94
N CYS A 68 -2.92 -40.15 6.34
CA CYS A 68 -1.90 -41.20 6.46
C CYS A 68 -2.14 -42.17 7.64
N ARG A 69 -2.64 -41.65 8.77
CA ARG A 69 -2.84 -42.41 10.01
C ARG A 69 -4.15 -43.18 10.04
N TYR A 70 -5.22 -42.58 9.51
CA TYR A 70 -6.59 -43.12 9.55
C TYR A 70 -7.08 -43.66 8.19
N ARG A 71 -6.20 -43.80 7.18
CA ARG A 71 -6.54 -44.52 5.94
C ARG A 71 -7.05 -45.94 6.19
N ARG A 72 -7.93 -46.40 5.31
CA ARG A 72 -8.59 -47.72 5.36
C ARG A 72 -7.64 -48.90 5.56
N SER A 73 -6.43 -48.86 4.99
CA SER A 73 -5.45 -49.94 5.15
C SER A 73 -4.91 -50.07 6.59
N ARG A 74 -4.88 -48.98 7.37
CA ARG A 74 -4.43 -48.97 8.77
C ARG A 74 -5.59 -48.96 9.77
N GLN A 75 -6.75 -48.45 9.38
CA GLN A 75 -7.96 -48.38 10.20
C GLN A 75 -9.17 -48.78 9.34
N PRO A 76 -9.47 -50.10 9.24
CA PRO A 76 -10.51 -50.60 8.32
C PRO A 76 -11.94 -50.22 8.72
N ARG A 77 -12.18 -49.88 9.98
CA ARG A 77 -13.49 -49.50 10.52
C ARG A 77 -13.43 -48.11 11.14
N ALA A 78 -14.37 -47.25 10.76
CA ALA A 78 -14.51 -45.93 11.37
C ALA A 78 -15.09 -46.04 12.78
N ARG A 79 -14.58 -45.23 13.71
CA ARG A 79 -15.11 -45.14 15.08
C ARG A 79 -16.11 -43.99 15.16
N TYR A 80 -17.31 -44.26 15.65
CA TYR A 80 -18.26 -43.21 15.99
C TYR A 80 -17.87 -42.56 17.33
N LEU A 81 -17.74 -41.24 17.34
CA LEU A 81 -17.48 -40.45 18.54
C LEU A 81 -18.63 -39.46 18.74
N PRO A 82 -19.50 -39.66 19.74
CA PRO A 82 -20.60 -38.73 19.99
C PRO A 82 -20.05 -37.35 20.36
N ALA A 83 -20.75 -36.30 19.92
CA ALA A 83 -20.40 -34.94 20.27
C ALA A 83 -21.02 -34.57 21.62
N THR A 84 -20.23 -33.92 22.47
CA THR A 84 -20.73 -33.31 23.72
C THR A 84 -20.77 -31.79 23.53
N ARG A 85 -21.82 -31.15 24.07
CA ARG A 85 -22.02 -29.68 23.95
C ARG A 85 -20.79 -28.90 24.42
N LEU A 86 -20.20 -29.28 25.55
CA LEU A 86 -19.00 -28.63 26.10
C LEU A 86 -17.79 -28.73 25.16
N ARG A 87 -17.56 -29.90 24.55
CA ARG A 87 -16.45 -30.07 23.60
C ARG A 87 -16.67 -29.21 22.37
N GLN A 88 -17.90 -29.17 21.84
CA GLN A 88 -18.26 -28.36 20.68
C GLN A 88 -18.01 -26.87 20.93
N TYR A 89 -18.54 -26.32 22.02
CA TYR A 89 -18.31 -24.91 22.34
C TYR A 89 -16.84 -24.61 22.64
N GLY A 90 -16.13 -25.51 23.33
CA GLY A 90 -14.74 -25.32 23.69
C GLY A 90 -13.83 -25.09 22.48
N TRP A 91 -13.93 -25.90 21.43
CA TRP A 91 -13.08 -25.73 20.24
C TRP A 91 -13.50 -24.53 19.38
N ILE A 92 -14.81 -24.23 19.28
CA ILE A 92 -15.30 -23.06 18.52
C ILE A 92 -14.85 -21.77 19.19
N LEU A 93 -15.11 -21.62 20.50
CA LEU A 93 -14.74 -20.42 21.24
C LEU A 93 -13.22 -20.29 21.38
N GLY A 94 -12.51 -21.41 21.55
CA GLY A 94 -11.04 -21.42 21.57
C GLY A 94 -10.44 -20.91 20.25
N LEU A 95 -10.91 -21.41 19.11
CA LEU A 95 -10.46 -20.94 17.80
C LEU A 95 -10.83 -19.47 17.56
N ALA A 96 -12.06 -19.07 17.91
CA ALA A 96 -12.50 -17.69 17.78
C ALA A 96 -11.65 -16.72 18.61
N LEU A 97 -11.31 -17.11 19.85
CA LEU A 97 -10.43 -16.31 20.72
C LEU A 97 -9.02 -16.19 20.13
N ILE A 98 -8.46 -17.27 19.58
CA ILE A 98 -7.15 -17.23 18.93
C ILE A 98 -7.16 -16.26 17.75
N VAL A 99 -8.18 -16.34 16.88
CA VAL A 99 -8.33 -15.43 15.74
C VAL A 99 -8.46 -13.98 16.21
N LEU A 100 -9.30 -13.72 17.22
CA LEU A 100 -9.50 -12.38 17.78
C LEU A 100 -8.19 -11.79 18.35
N VAL A 101 -7.38 -12.60 19.04
CA VAL A 101 -6.08 -12.14 19.57
C VAL A 101 -5.13 -11.76 18.43
N PHE A 102 -5.06 -12.54 17.36
CA PHE A 102 -4.24 -12.19 16.19
C PHE A 102 -4.77 -10.96 15.47
N ASP A 103 -6.09 -10.82 15.33
CA ASP A 103 -6.74 -9.68 14.70
C ASP A 103 -6.40 -8.36 15.43
N ILE A 104 -6.59 -8.34 16.75
CA ILE A 104 -6.23 -7.20 17.60
C ILE A 104 -4.73 -6.87 17.49
N ALA A 105 -3.86 -7.88 17.45
CA ALA A 105 -2.43 -7.66 17.30
C ALA A 105 -2.10 -7.03 15.94
N ILE A 106 -2.66 -7.55 14.84
CA ILE A 106 -2.47 -7.02 13.48
C ILE A 106 -3.00 -5.58 13.38
N ASP A 107 -4.20 -5.31 13.89
CA ASP A 107 -4.80 -3.98 13.89
C ASP A 107 -3.96 -2.98 14.69
N HIS A 108 -3.46 -3.38 15.85
CA HIS A 108 -2.58 -2.54 16.65
C HIS A 108 -1.30 -2.15 15.91
N HIS A 109 -0.69 -3.11 15.20
CA HIS A 109 0.49 -2.84 14.37
C HIS A 109 0.17 -1.97 13.13
N GLY A 110 -0.97 -2.21 12.48
CA GLY A 110 -1.41 -1.49 11.28
C GLY A 110 -1.93 -0.08 11.53
N ALA A 111 -2.48 0.20 12.71
CA ALA A 111 -3.13 1.47 13.04
C ALA A 111 -2.21 2.68 12.83
N SER A 112 -0.94 2.57 13.21
CA SER A 112 0.03 3.65 13.06
C SER A 112 0.34 3.98 11.61
N ILE A 113 0.37 2.97 10.74
CA ILE A 113 0.64 3.11 9.31
C ILE A 113 -0.60 3.68 8.61
N TRP A 114 -1.78 3.16 8.97
CA TRP A 114 -3.05 3.70 8.49
C TRP A 114 -3.20 5.18 8.81
N ALA A 115 -2.93 5.58 10.05
CA ALA A 115 -3.00 6.97 10.47
C ALA A 115 -2.02 7.87 9.69
N GLN A 116 -0.81 7.37 9.40
CA GLN A 116 0.15 8.10 8.58
C GLN A 116 -0.33 8.29 7.14
N MET A 117 -0.88 7.25 6.51
CA MET A 117 -1.25 7.30 5.10
C MET A 117 -2.61 7.95 4.82
N LYS A 118 -3.59 7.77 5.72
CA LYS A 118 -5.00 8.14 5.48
C LYS A 118 -5.50 9.30 6.35
N THR A 119 -4.89 9.53 7.51
CA THR A 119 -5.36 10.57 8.45
C THR A 119 -4.43 11.78 8.48
N THR A 120 -3.12 11.53 8.41
CA THR A 120 -2.11 12.58 8.48
C THR A 120 -1.73 13.01 7.06
N MET A 121 -1.83 14.30 6.76
CA MET A 121 -1.36 14.86 5.50
C MET A 121 -0.24 15.86 5.80
N PRO A 122 1.04 15.49 5.60
CA PRO A 122 2.16 16.39 5.85
C PRO A 122 2.11 17.62 4.92
N PRO A 123 2.84 18.71 5.21
CA PRO A 123 2.91 19.84 4.29
C PRO A 123 3.48 19.42 2.93
N ALA A 124 2.82 19.82 1.84
CA ALA A 124 3.25 19.51 0.48
C ALA A 124 4.52 20.30 0.12
N ASN A 125 5.47 19.63 -0.53
CA ASN A 125 6.54 20.28 -1.28
C ASN A 125 6.17 20.42 -2.76
N VAL A 126 5.43 19.45 -3.29
CA VAL A 126 4.93 19.43 -4.67
C VAL A 126 3.45 19.09 -4.66
N GLN A 127 2.66 19.81 -5.45
CA GLN A 127 1.24 19.55 -5.64
C GLN A 127 1.00 19.19 -7.10
N VAL A 128 0.23 18.12 -7.34
CA VAL A 128 -0.17 17.67 -8.67
C VAL A 128 -1.63 17.25 -8.68
N ARG A 129 -2.26 17.37 -9.84
CA ARG A 129 -3.58 16.79 -10.09
C ARG A 129 -3.44 15.64 -11.05
N VAL A 130 -4.06 14.52 -10.73
CA VAL A 130 -4.07 13.34 -11.60
C VAL A 130 -5.51 13.01 -11.93
N ALA A 131 -5.84 13.05 -13.21
CA ALA A 131 -7.13 12.67 -13.73
C ALA A 131 -7.00 11.40 -14.57
N ALA A 132 -7.82 10.40 -14.27
CA ALA A 132 -7.95 9.21 -15.08
C ALA A 132 -9.04 9.40 -16.16
N LYS A 133 -8.83 8.79 -17.32
CA LYS A 133 -9.88 8.54 -18.31
C LYS A 133 -9.56 7.29 -19.14
N GLN A 134 -10.53 6.70 -19.82
CA GLN A 134 -10.33 5.61 -20.76
C GLN A 134 -9.48 6.09 -21.95
N PHE A 135 -8.27 5.60 -22.20
CA PHE A 135 -7.41 4.75 -21.37
C PHE A 135 -6.04 5.42 -21.19
N LYS A 136 -6.02 6.55 -20.50
CA LYS A 136 -4.81 7.31 -20.18
C LYS A 136 -4.91 8.06 -18.86
N TRP A 137 -3.75 8.39 -18.31
CA TRP A 137 -3.60 9.27 -17.16
C TRP A 137 -3.20 10.66 -17.63
N GLU A 138 -3.83 11.69 -17.08
CA GLU A 138 -3.48 13.08 -17.30
C GLU A 138 -2.97 13.66 -15.98
N VAL A 139 -1.75 14.20 -16.02
CA VAL A 139 -1.09 14.78 -14.84
C VAL A 139 -0.95 16.26 -15.09
N VAL A 140 -1.44 17.08 -14.18
CA VAL A 140 -1.40 18.54 -14.26
C VAL A 140 -0.59 19.08 -13.09
N TYR A 141 0.31 20.01 -13.40
CA TYR A 141 1.13 20.74 -12.45
C TYR A 141 0.73 22.21 -12.49
N PRO A 142 0.68 22.88 -11.33
CA PRO A 142 0.48 24.31 -11.31
C PRO A 142 1.69 25.01 -11.96
N GLY A 143 1.43 26.17 -12.56
CA GLY A 143 2.46 27.05 -13.07
C GLY A 143 3.26 27.74 -11.95
N PRO A 144 4.12 28.72 -12.28
CA PRO A 144 4.92 29.46 -11.30
C PRO A 144 4.09 30.20 -10.23
N ASP A 145 2.82 30.49 -10.51
CA ASP A 145 1.90 31.10 -9.55
C ASP A 145 1.42 30.14 -8.43
N GLY A 146 1.61 28.83 -8.63
CA GLY A 146 1.20 27.79 -7.70
C GLY A 146 -0.30 27.52 -7.67
N VAL A 147 -1.06 28.04 -8.62
CA VAL A 147 -2.53 27.91 -8.72
C VAL A 147 -2.85 26.93 -9.85
N PHE A 148 -3.94 26.16 -9.69
CA PHE A 148 -4.43 25.24 -10.73
C PHE A 148 -5.56 25.90 -11.52
N GLU A 149 -5.81 25.40 -12.73
CA GLU A 149 -6.82 25.88 -13.69
C GLU A 149 -6.51 27.29 -14.22
N THR A 150 -5.23 27.60 -14.37
CA THR A 150 -4.70 28.82 -14.97
C THR A 150 -4.04 28.50 -16.32
N GLY A 151 -3.76 29.54 -17.13
CA GLY A 151 -3.21 29.35 -18.48
C GLY A 151 -1.76 28.86 -18.54
N ASP A 152 -1.06 28.82 -17.41
CA ASP A 152 0.34 28.40 -17.25
C ASP A 152 0.49 26.99 -16.63
N ASP A 153 -0.63 26.27 -16.43
CA ASP A 153 -0.63 24.87 -16.00
C ASP A 153 0.11 23.99 -17.02
N ALA A 154 1.04 23.17 -16.54
CA ALA A 154 1.75 22.20 -17.36
C ALA A 154 1.07 20.83 -17.27
N GLN A 155 0.81 20.19 -18.41
CA GLN A 155 0.23 18.85 -18.48
C GLN A 155 1.22 17.82 -19.05
N THR A 156 1.27 16.65 -18.43
CA THR A 156 1.92 15.45 -18.99
C THR A 156 0.90 14.32 -19.13
N ASP A 157 1.10 13.49 -20.15
CA ASP A 157 0.26 12.32 -20.42
C ASP A 157 1.01 11.07 -19.95
N GLY A 158 0.46 10.38 -18.94
CA GLY A 158 1.00 9.10 -18.45
C GLY A 158 2.28 9.17 -17.60
N GLU A 159 2.90 10.34 -17.46
CA GLU A 159 4.16 10.51 -16.72
C GLU A 159 4.00 11.48 -15.54
N LEU A 160 4.20 11.00 -14.30
CA LEU A 160 4.25 11.81 -13.09
C LEU A 160 5.72 12.02 -12.68
N HIS A 161 6.26 13.20 -12.97
CA HIS A 161 7.59 13.66 -12.56
C HIS A 161 7.55 14.27 -11.16
N VAL A 162 8.40 13.78 -10.25
CA VAL A 162 8.48 14.24 -8.86
C VAL A 162 9.93 14.21 -8.36
N PRO A 163 10.33 15.06 -7.40
CA PRO A 163 11.64 15.01 -6.79
C PRO A 163 11.72 13.95 -5.67
N VAL A 164 12.87 13.30 -5.55
CA VAL A 164 13.20 12.40 -4.44
C VAL A 164 13.21 13.15 -3.10
N ASP A 165 12.85 12.45 -2.02
CA ASP A 165 12.82 12.94 -0.64
C ASP A 165 11.91 14.15 -0.37
N GLN A 166 10.99 14.48 -1.28
CA GLN A 166 10.00 15.54 -1.13
C GLN A 166 8.59 14.98 -0.97
N VAL A 167 7.75 15.64 -0.18
CA VAL A 167 6.34 15.28 0.00
C VAL A 167 5.55 15.74 -1.22
N VAL A 168 4.93 14.79 -1.92
CA VAL A 168 4.08 15.03 -3.07
C VAL A 168 2.63 14.84 -2.67
N HIS A 169 1.80 15.86 -2.89
CA HIS A 169 0.35 15.77 -2.81
C HIS A 169 -0.22 15.53 -4.20
N VAL A 170 -1.07 14.51 -4.30
CA VAL A 170 -1.83 14.22 -5.50
C VAL A 170 -3.30 14.40 -5.19
N THR A 171 -3.96 15.26 -5.96
CA THR A 171 -5.42 15.32 -6.01
C THR A 171 -5.87 14.41 -7.14
N LEU A 172 -6.41 13.25 -6.79
CA LEU A 172 -6.79 12.20 -7.71
C LEU A 172 -8.29 12.29 -8.06
N THR A 173 -8.62 12.16 -9.34
CA THR A 173 -10.02 12.10 -9.81
C THR A 173 -10.14 11.28 -11.10
N SER A 174 -11.36 11.04 -11.55
CA SER A 174 -11.66 10.43 -12.85
C SER A 174 -12.65 11.26 -13.65
N LYS A 175 -12.48 11.28 -14.97
CA LYS A 175 -13.36 11.99 -15.92
C LYS A 175 -14.51 11.12 -16.44
N ASP A 176 -14.47 9.79 -16.26
CA ASP A 176 -15.44 8.87 -16.84
C ASP A 176 -15.91 7.75 -15.90
N VAL A 177 -15.12 6.69 -15.71
CA VAL A 177 -15.41 5.50 -14.91
C VAL A 177 -14.43 5.40 -13.74
N ILE A 178 -14.57 4.39 -12.89
CA ILE A 178 -13.60 4.18 -11.81
C ILE A 178 -12.30 3.64 -12.42
N HIS A 179 -11.18 4.21 -11.99
CA HIS A 179 -9.82 3.70 -12.23
C HIS A 179 -9.12 3.54 -10.88
N SER A 180 -7.90 3.02 -10.85
CA SER A 180 -7.14 2.98 -9.60
C SER A 180 -5.67 3.28 -9.83
N PHE A 181 -5.20 4.31 -9.14
CA PHE A 181 -3.82 4.73 -9.08
C PHE A 181 -3.07 3.74 -8.20
N PHE A 182 -2.15 2.98 -8.79
CA PHE A 182 -1.39 1.98 -8.05
C PHE A 182 0.09 2.05 -8.41
N VAL A 183 0.92 2.39 -7.44
CA VAL A 183 2.38 2.35 -7.57
C VAL A 183 2.90 1.25 -6.64
N PRO A 184 3.18 0.03 -7.15
CA PRO A 184 3.56 -1.11 -6.33
C PRO A 184 4.78 -0.83 -5.45
N ALA A 185 5.81 -0.20 -6.00
CA ALA A 185 7.05 0.15 -5.28
C ALA A 185 6.80 1.10 -4.09
N PHE A 186 5.72 1.86 -4.12
CA PHE A 186 5.39 2.80 -3.04
C PHE A 186 4.41 2.19 -2.02
N ARG A 187 3.86 0.99 -2.28
CA ARG A 187 2.74 0.41 -1.52
C ARG A 187 1.53 1.34 -1.46
N LEU A 188 1.34 2.12 -2.52
CA LEU A 188 0.29 3.12 -2.62
C LEU A 188 -0.75 2.69 -3.65
N LYS A 189 -1.98 2.48 -3.20
CA LYS A 189 -3.15 2.28 -4.05
C LYS A 189 -4.28 3.21 -3.62
N GLN A 190 -4.91 3.88 -4.58
CA GLN A 190 -6.10 4.70 -4.35
C GLN A 190 -6.97 4.74 -5.61
N ASP A 191 -8.26 4.47 -5.43
CA ASP A 191 -9.21 4.53 -6.55
C ASP A 191 -9.44 5.98 -6.95
N ALA A 192 -9.47 6.22 -8.25
CA ALA A 192 -9.86 7.46 -8.90
C ALA A 192 -11.33 7.36 -9.29
N MET A 193 -12.18 8.18 -8.67
CA MET A 193 -13.62 8.08 -8.82
C MET A 193 -14.21 9.32 -9.51
N PRO A 194 -15.14 9.15 -10.47
CA PRO A 194 -15.88 10.28 -11.04
C PRO A 194 -16.62 11.07 -9.95
N GLY A 195 -16.60 12.39 -10.05
CA GLY A 195 -17.29 13.27 -9.10
C GLY A 195 -16.64 13.38 -7.71
N ARG A 196 -15.44 12.81 -7.50
CA ARG A 196 -14.67 12.98 -6.26
C ARG A 196 -13.25 13.47 -6.54
N SER A 197 -12.79 14.39 -5.70
CA SER A 197 -11.38 14.80 -5.62
C SER A 197 -10.79 14.17 -4.37
N ILE A 198 -9.91 13.19 -4.57
CA ILE A 198 -9.39 12.35 -3.50
C ILE A 198 -7.94 12.77 -3.23
N PRO A 199 -7.65 13.38 -2.07
CA PRO A 199 -6.28 13.72 -1.71
C PRO A 199 -5.52 12.45 -1.32
N LEU A 200 -4.29 12.33 -1.80
CA LEU A 200 -3.32 11.35 -1.33
C LEU A 200 -1.93 11.98 -1.30
N TRP A 201 -1.01 11.36 -0.56
CA TRP A 201 0.37 11.82 -0.51
C TRP A 201 1.36 10.65 -0.55
N PHE A 202 2.56 10.95 -1.02
CA PHE A 202 3.70 10.06 -0.88
C PHE A 202 5.00 10.85 -0.84
N GLN A 203 6.06 10.21 -0.35
CA GLN A 203 7.42 10.71 -0.40
C GLN A 203 8.32 9.58 -0.90
N ALA A 204 8.83 9.73 -2.13
CA ALA A 204 9.68 8.72 -2.74
C ALA A 204 11.12 8.82 -2.21
N THR A 205 11.73 7.69 -1.86
CA THR A 205 13.05 7.66 -1.18
C THR A 205 14.21 7.33 -2.11
N LYS A 206 13.94 6.99 -3.38
CA LYS A 206 14.95 6.58 -4.36
C LYS A 206 14.56 7.06 -5.75
N ALA A 207 15.49 7.74 -6.42
CA ALA A 207 15.35 8.16 -7.81
C ALA A 207 15.23 6.94 -8.75
N GLY A 208 14.48 7.09 -9.84
CA GLY A 208 14.20 6.02 -10.79
C GLY A 208 12.81 6.15 -11.44
N GLU A 209 12.49 5.21 -12.32
CA GLU A 209 11.18 5.12 -12.96
C GLU A 209 10.38 3.96 -12.34
N TYR A 210 9.16 4.24 -11.90
CA TYR A 210 8.28 3.26 -11.26
C TYR A 210 6.96 3.16 -12.03
N PRO A 211 6.59 1.98 -12.54
CA PRO A 211 5.35 1.82 -13.29
C PRO A 211 4.11 1.98 -12.38
N TRP A 212 3.03 2.52 -12.94
CA TRP A 212 1.76 2.72 -12.23
C TRP A 212 0.51 2.19 -12.98
N PRO A 213 0.39 0.87 -13.19
CA PRO A 213 -0.73 0.33 -13.96
C PRO A 213 -2.09 0.73 -13.36
N CYS A 214 -3.11 0.89 -14.21
CA CYS A 214 -4.49 0.97 -13.71
C CYS A 214 -4.85 -0.32 -12.97
N ALA A 215 -5.34 -0.18 -11.74
CA ALA A 215 -5.62 -1.32 -10.85
C ALA A 215 -7.11 -1.50 -10.51
N GLU A 216 -7.99 -0.93 -11.32
CA GLU A 216 -9.46 -1.13 -11.28
C GLU A 216 -9.98 -1.31 -12.71
N LEU A 217 -10.82 -2.33 -12.94
CA LEU A 217 -11.29 -2.67 -14.28
C LEU A 217 -12.08 -1.50 -14.89
N CYS A 218 -11.48 -0.83 -15.87
CA CYS A 218 -12.03 0.40 -16.45
C CYS A 218 -12.47 0.25 -17.91
N GLY A 219 -12.56 -0.96 -18.45
CA GLY A 219 -13.02 -1.24 -19.83
C GLY A 219 -12.00 -1.98 -20.69
N PHE A 220 -12.23 -2.03 -22.01
CA PHE A 220 -11.47 -2.86 -22.95
C PHE A 220 -9.96 -2.56 -22.98
N GLY A 221 -9.57 -1.29 -22.88
CA GLY A 221 -8.16 -0.86 -22.85
C GLY A 221 -7.51 -0.88 -21.48
N HIS A 222 -8.15 -1.48 -20.45
CA HIS A 222 -7.69 -1.43 -19.07
C HIS A 222 -6.22 -1.85 -18.89
N THR A 223 -5.80 -2.95 -19.52
CA THR A 223 -4.43 -3.47 -19.40
C THR A 223 -3.39 -2.59 -20.12
N GLY A 224 -3.81 -1.84 -21.14
CA GLY A 224 -2.97 -0.88 -21.87
C GLY A 224 -2.84 0.48 -21.18
N MET A 225 -3.68 0.76 -20.17
CA MET A 225 -3.65 2.00 -19.39
C MET A 225 -2.50 1.99 -18.38
N GLN A 226 -1.30 2.23 -18.90
CA GLN A 226 -0.07 2.31 -18.14
C GLN A 226 0.36 3.76 -17.97
N GLY A 227 1.31 3.95 -17.06
CA GLY A 227 2.13 5.14 -17.00
C GLY A 227 3.23 4.92 -15.98
N LYS A 228 3.91 5.99 -15.60
CA LYS A 228 5.07 5.88 -14.71
C LYS A 228 5.21 7.11 -13.83
N VAL A 229 5.73 6.87 -12.63
CA VAL A 229 6.27 7.92 -11.77
C VAL A 229 7.77 8.00 -12.05
N VAL A 230 8.22 9.16 -12.52
CA VAL A 230 9.64 9.47 -12.72
C VAL A 230 10.12 10.23 -11.50
N VAL A 231 10.90 9.58 -10.64
CA VAL A 231 11.47 10.18 -9.44
C VAL A 231 12.85 10.71 -9.78
N HIS A 232 12.98 12.02 -9.77
CA HIS A 232 14.18 12.76 -10.16
C HIS A 232 15.07 13.05 -8.96
N THR A 233 16.36 13.26 -9.22
CA THR A 233 17.19 14.01 -8.27
C THR A 233 16.70 15.47 -8.21
N ALA A 234 17.08 16.21 -7.16
CA ALA A 234 16.69 17.62 -7.04
C ALA A 234 17.14 18.47 -8.25
N ALA A 235 18.33 18.21 -8.79
CA ALA A 235 18.85 18.92 -9.95
C ALA A 235 18.10 18.56 -11.24
N ASP A 236 17.84 17.27 -11.47
CA ASP A 236 17.10 16.81 -12.66
C ASP A 236 15.66 17.31 -12.65
N TYR A 237 15.02 17.34 -11.47
CA TYR A 237 13.67 17.87 -11.33
C TYR A 237 13.60 19.36 -11.68
N ALA A 238 14.55 20.16 -11.17
CA ALA A 238 14.63 21.58 -11.50
C ALA A 238 14.88 21.81 -12.99
N ALA A 239 15.75 21.02 -13.61
CA ALA A 239 16.00 21.08 -15.05
C ALA A 239 14.76 20.66 -15.87
N TRP A 240 14.01 19.67 -15.41
CA TRP A 240 12.74 19.28 -16.04
C TRP A 240 11.68 20.37 -15.91
N GLN A 241 11.56 21.03 -14.75
CA GLN A 241 10.64 22.15 -14.54
C GLN A 241 10.93 23.35 -15.44
N GLN A 242 12.19 23.60 -15.81
CA GLN A 242 12.56 24.71 -16.70
C GLN A 242 12.26 24.45 -18.18
N LYS A 243 12.12 23.17 -18.57
CA LYS A 243 11.94 22.76 -19.98
C LYS A 243 10.48 22.61 -20.40
N ARG A 244 9.57 22.54 -19.42
CA ARG A 244 8.14 22.30 -19.65
C ARG A 244 7.38 23.61 -19.84
#